data_AF-A0A1M7P980-F1
#
_entry.id   AF-A0A1M7P980-F1
#
_cell.length_a   1.000
_cell.length_b   1.000
_cell.length_c   1.000
_cell.angle_alpha   90.00
_cell.angle_beta   90.00
_cell.angle_gamma   90.00
#
_symmetry.space_group_name_H-M   'P 1'
#
loop_
_entity.id
_entity.type
_entity.pdbx_description
1 polymer ?
#
loop_
_entity_poly.entity_id
_entity_poly.type
_entity_poly.pdbx_seq_one_letter_code
_entity_poly.pdbx_strand_id
1 'polypeptide(L)' 'MRVPFAMGVGGTFDVMAGLTRRAPRWMQRSGLEWFYRFLQEPRRMFRRYFIEDMGFFGLLAIAMLQRLVGPKRARREA' A
#
# COMPACT_ATOMS: atom_id res chain seq x y z
N MET A 1 5.63 14.03 -30.38
CA MET A 1 4.18 13.70 -30.37
C MET A 1 3.52 14.52 -29.26
N ARG A 2 2.43 15.24 -29.54
CA ARG A 2 1.72 16.12 -28.59
C ARG A 2 0.49 15.37 -28.08
N VAL A 3 0.61 14.65 -26.96
CA VAL A 3 -0.51 13.89 -26.37
C VAL A 3 -1.29 14.83 -25.45
N PRO A 4 -2.56 15.16 -25.76
CA PRO A 4 -3.32 16.15 -25.00
C PRO A 4 -3.75 15.65 -23.62
N PHE A 5 -3.78 14.33 -23.41
CA PHE A 5 -4.23 13.72 -22.17
C PHE A 5 -3.69 12.30 -22.01
N ALA A 6 -3.21 11.99 -20.81
CA ALA A 6 -2.83 10.65 -20.40
C ALA A 6 -3.41 10.36 -19.02
N MET A 7 -4.10 9.23 -18.87
CA MET A 7 -4.67 8.77 -17.61
C MET A 7 -4.17 7.35 -17.32
N GLY A 8 -3.60 7.16 -16.13
CA GLY A 8 -3.22 5.84 -15.64
C GLY A 8 -4.47 5.06 -15.24
N VAL A 9 -4.74 3.95 -15.93
CA VAL A 9 -5.92 3.10 -15.67
C VAL A 9 -5.71 2.16 -14.47
N GLY A 10 -4.48 2.03 -13.98
CA GLY A 10 -4.11 1.11 -12.89
C GLY A 10 -4.48 -0.34 -13.20
N GLY A 11 -4.75 -1.13 -12.15
CA GLY A 11 -5.15 -2.54 -12.27
C GLY A 11 -6.56 -2.78 -12.82
N THR A 12 -7.28 -1.73 -13.25
CA THR A 12 -8.60 -1.87 -13.89
C THR A 12 -8.48 -2.64 -15.21
N PHE A 13 -7.36 -2.44 -15.92
CA PHE A 13 -7.09 -3.15 -17.17
C PHE A 13 -6.90 -4.65 -16.94
N ASP A 14 -6.27 -5.07 -15.83
CA ASP A 14 -6.10 -6.49 -15.48
C ASP A 14 -7.43 -7.21 -15.22
N VAL A 15 -8.43 -6.47 -14.71
CA VAL A 15 -9.79 -6.99 -14.51
C VAL A 15 -10.53 -7.08 -15.85
N MET A 16 -10.41 -6.08 -16.71
CA MET A 16 -11.03 -6.06 -18.05
C MET A 16 -10.42 -7.11 -18.99
N ALA A 17 -9.10 -7.34 -18.88
CA ALA A 17 -8.37 -8.36 -19.63
C ALA A 17 -8.64 -9.80 -19.12
N GLY A 18 -9.43 -9.97 -18.05
CA GLY A 18 -9.76 -11.27 -17.47
C GLY A 18 -8.61 -11.94 -16.71
N LEU A 19 -7.49 -11.24 -16.53
CA LEU A 19 -6.30 -11.74 -15.82
C LEU A 19 -6.53 -11.81 -14.31
N THR A 20 -7.31 -10.88 -13.75
CA THR A 20 -7.67 -10.87 -12.33
C THR A 20 -9.17 -11.12 -12.16
N ARG A 21 -9.53 -12.17 -11.41
CA ARG A 21 -10.93 -12.41 -11.05
C ARG A 21 -11.37 -11.43 -9.97
N ARG A 22 -12.56 -10.84 -10.14
CA ARG A 22 -13.19 -10.06 -9.06
C ARG A 22 -13.63 -10.99 -7.95
N ALA A 23 -13.54 -10.51 -6.71
CA ALA A 23 -14.06 -11.23 -5.55
C ALA A 23 -15.58 -11.49 -5.71
N PRO A 24 -16.11 -12.58 -5.16
CA PRO A 24 -17.56 -12.81 -5.11
C PRO A 24 -18.30 -11.61 -4.50
N ARG A 25 -19.54 -11.36 -4.93
CA ARG A 25 -20.33 -10.20 -4.45
C ARG A 25 -20.48 -10.16 -2.93
N TRP A 26 -20.53 -11.31 -2.26
CA TRP A 26 -20.59 -11.37 -0.80
C TRP A 26 -19.29 -10.86 -0.15
N MET A 27 -18.11 -11.21 -0.70
CA MET A 27 -16.82 -10.69 -0.21
C MET A 27 -16.65 -9.20 -0.50
N GLN A 28 -17.14 -8.72 -1.64
CA GLN A 28 -17.15 -7.28 -1.94
C GLN A 28 -17.98 -6.50 -0.92
N ARG A 29 -19.19 -7.00 -0.60
CA ARG A 29 -20.09 -6.38 0.39
C ARG A 29 -19.52 -6.43 1.81
N SER A 30 -18.77 -7.47 2.15
CA SER A 30 -18.10 -7.60 3.44
C SER A 30 -16.76 -6.86 3.53
N GLY A 31 -16.32 -6.15 2.47
CA GLY A 31 -15.02 -5.47 2.44
C GLY A 31 -13.81 -6.41 2.34
N LEU A 32 -14.03 -7.70 2.08
CA LEU A 32 -13.01 -8.75 2.02
C LEU A 32 -12.37 -8.87 0.62
N GLU A 33 -12.57 -7.88 -0.26
CA GLU A 33 -11.98 -7.89 -1.60
C GLU A 33 -10.44 -7.88 -1.53
N TRP A 34 -9.86 -7.15 -0.56
CA TRP A 34 -8.41 -7.17 -0.33
C TRP A 34 -7.91 -8.56 0.06
N PHE A 35 -8.66 -9.29 0.91
CA PHE A 35 -8.30 -10.65 1.31
C PHE A 35 -8.41 -11.65 0.14
N TYR A 36 -9.41 -11.48 -0.73
CA TYR A 36 -9.52 -12.28 -1.95
C TYR A 36 -8.34 -12.02 -2.91
N ARG A 37 -7.86 -10.77 -3.01
CA ARG A 37 -6.64 -10.46 -3.78
C ARG A 37 -5.38 -11.04 -3.14
N PHE A 38 -5.30 -11.03 -1.80
CA PHE A 38 -4.22 -11.68 -1.06
C PHE A 38 -4.17 -13.18 -1.35
N LEU A 39 -5.32 -13.85 -1.39
CA LEU A 39 -5.43 -15.28 -1.73
C LEU A 39 -5.09 -15.59 -3.20
N GLN A 40 -5.34 -14.67 -4.13
CA GLN A 40 -5.02 -14.86 -5.56
C GLN A 40 -3.51 -14.74 -5.84
N GLU A 41 -2.80 -13.82 -5.17
CA GLU A 41 -1.36 -13.62 -5.36
C GLU A 41 -0.59 -13.61 -4.03
N PRO A 42 -0.62 -14.72 -3.26
CA PRO A 42 -0.07 -14.76 -1.90
C PRO A 42 1.43 -14.44 -1.92
N ARG A 43 2.19 -14.98 -2.89
CA ARG A 43 3.63 -14.69 -3.02
C ARG A 43 3.95 -13.22 -3.28
N ARG A 44 3.13 -12.52 -4.09
CA ARG A 44 3.40 -11.12 -4.44
C ARG A 44 3.01 -10.18 -3.30
N MET A 45 1.85 -10.41 -2.69
CA MET A 45 1.36 -9.59 -1.58
C MET A 45 2.16 -9.83 -0.30
N PHE A 46 2.60 -11.06 -0.03
CA PHE A 46 3.44 -11.36 1.14
C PHE A 46 4.77 -10.61 1.11
N ARG A 47 5.39 -10.48 -0.07
CA ARG A 47 6.61 -9.69 -0.22
C ARG A 47 6.37 -8.22 0.17
N ARG A 48 5.25 -7.66 -0.27
CA ARG A 48 4.88 -6.28 0.03
C ARG A 48 4.58 -6.07 1.53
N TYR A 49 3.76 -6.94 2.11
CA TYR A 49 3.34 -6.83 3.50
C TYR A 49 4.38 -7.21 4.54
N PHE A 50 5.28 -8.14 4.23
CA PHE A 50 6.28 -8.61 5.19
C PHE A 50 7.67 -8.05 4.94
N ILE A 51 7.97 -7.54 3.74
CA ILE A 51 9.31 -6.99 3.45
C ILE A 51 9.26 -5.48 3.37
N GLU A 52 8.36 -4.90 2.58
CA GLU A 52 8.27 -3.43 2.42
C GLU A 52 7.68 -2.76 3.67
N ASP A 53 6.57 -3.28 4.21
CA ASP A 53 5.93 -2.68 5.39
C ASP A 53 6.81 -2.79 6.65
N MET A 54 7.66 -3.82 6.77
CA MET A 54 8.59 -3.91 7.90
C MET A 54 9.63 -2.78 7.93
N GLY A 55 10.05 -2.28 6.76
CA GLY A 55 10.91 -1.10 6.68
C GLY A 55 10.21 0.15 7.22
N PHE A 56 8.91 0.30 6.96
CA PHE A 56 8.10 1.38 7.51
C PHE A 56 7.94 1.27 9.03
N PHE A 57 7.74 0.08 9.57
CA PHE A 57 7.71 -0.12 11.03
C PHE A 57 9.05 0.25 11.69
N GLY A 58 10.18 -0.01 11.04
CA GLY A 58 11.49 0.43 11.52
C GLY A 58 11.60 1.96 11.57
N LEU A 59 11.19 2.65 10.51
CA LEU A 59 11.15 4.12 10.48
C LEU A 59 10.17 4.70 11.50
N LEU A 60 9.00 4.08 11.67
CA LEU A 60 8.02 4.47 12.67
C LEU A 60 8.57 4.26 14.08
N ALA A 61 9.22 3.13 14.35
CA ALA A 61 9.85 2.85 15.64
C ALA A 61 10.96 3.86 15.94
N ILE A 62 11.80 4.20 14.96
CA ILE A 62 12.83 5.25 15.09
C ILE A 62 12.17 6.60 15.35
N ALA A 63 11.10 6.96 14.63
CA ALA A 63 10.37 8.21 14.85
C ALA A 63 9.70 8.26 16.24
N MET A 64 9.15 7.14 16.73
CA MET A 64 8.59 7.05 18.08
C MET A 64 9.68 7.11 19.16
N LEU A 65 10.82 6.46 18.94
CA LEU A 65 12.00 6.56 19.80
C LEU A 65 12.56 7.98 19.82
N GLN A 66 12.64 8.66 18.68
CA GLN A 66 13.01 10.06 18.60
C GLN A 66 12.00 10.97 19.30
N ARG A 67 10.73 10.58 19.38
CA ARG A 67 9.71 11.33 20.14
C ARG A 67 9.81 11.10 21.65
N LEU A 68 10.30 9.93 22.08
CA LEU A 68 10.50 9.57 23.49
C LEU A 68 11.88 10.02 24.03
N VAL A 69 12.92 9.99 23.18
CA VAL A 69 14.31 10.34 23.51
C VAL A 69 14.69 11.75 23.06
N GLY A 70 13.89 12.36 22.19
CA GLY A 70 14.17 13.67 21.59
C GLY A 70 14.28 14.77 22.65
N PRO A 71 15.47 15.36 22.84
CA PRO A 71 15.59 16.56 23.67
C PRO A 71 14.78 17.67 23.00
N LYS A 72 14.17 18.55 23.84
CA LYS A 72 13.52 19.78 23.41
C LYS A 72 14.34 20.39 22.27
N ARG A 73 13.78 20.40 21.06
CA ARG A 73 14.34 21.07 19.88
C ARG A 73 14.26 22.57 20.15
N ALA A 74 15.14 23.03 21.02
CA ALA A 74 15.40 24.42 21.26
C ALA A 74 16.05 24.98 19.98
N ARG A 75 15.48 26.09 19.51
CA ARG A 75 16.19 27.13 18.78
C ARG A 75 16.66 26.77 17.37
N ARG A 76 15.74 26.86 16.42
CA ARG A 76 16.07 27.26 15.03
C ARG A 76 15.09 28.35 14.54
N GLU A 77 14.92 29.37 15.36
CA GLU A 77 14.51 30.72 14.93
C GLU A 77 15.28 31.69 15.83
N ALA A 78 16.41 32.18 15.34
CA ALA A 78 17.18 33.32 15.81
C ALA A 78 17.83 33.97 14.59
#